data_AF-A0A177AMJ6-F1
#
_entry.id   AF-A0A177AMJ6-F1
#
_cell.length_a   1.000
_cell.length_b   1.000
_cell.length_c   1.000
_cell.angle_alpha   90.00
_cell.angle_beta   90.00
_cell.angle_gamma   90.00
#
_symmetry.space_group_name_H-M   'P 1'
#
loop_
_entity.id
_entity.type
_entity.pdbx_description
1 polymer ?
#
loop_
_entity_poly.entity_id
_entity_poly.type
_entity_poly.pdbx_seq_one_letter_code
_entity_poly.pdbx_strand_id
1 'polypeptide(L)'
;MAASSPKFDSDEEFQNAIMESAGIKGTSSCPGPASSKNDSHIALVKTSNSPAPWCDEFENMISGMDFDARNAPAMMEHKFKIMRLLCKFNDPARLDESGISLAKLRSSSTEILKQALGKIGENSVVETPLYAIFGCNTFIGSTVYANHGLAIHD
;
A
#
# COMPACT_ATOMS: atom_id res chain seq x y z
N MET A 1 29.35 -10.85 35.09
CA MET A 1 27.96 -10.66 35.53
C MET A 1 27.13 -10.34 34.28
N ALA A 2 26.22 -11.22 33.88
CA ALA A 2 25.29 -10.90 32.80
C ALA A 2 24.25 -9.92 33.36
N ALA A 3 24.14 -8.73 32.77
CA ALA A 3 23.07 -7.81 33.13
C ALA A 3 21.73 -8.47 32.76
N SER A 4 20.83 -8.59 33.74
CA SER A 4 19.45 -9.00 33.49
C SER A 4 18.84 -8.01 32.51
N SER A 5 18.24 -8.50 31.42
CA SER A 5 17.44 -7.65 30.55
C SER A 5 16.36 -6.94 31.37
N PRO A 6 16.07 -5.66 31.08
CA PRO A 6 14.97 -4.95 31.73
C PRO A 6 13.65 -5.66 31.41
N LYS A 7 12.81 -5.80 32.44
CA LYS A 7 11.42 -6.22 32.30
C LYS A 7 10.56 -4.96 32.20
N PHE A 8 9.60 -4.97 31.28
CA PHE A 8 8.63 -3.89 31.09
C PHE A 8 7.25 -4.46 31.39
N ASP A 9 6.44 -3.72 32.14
CA ASP A 9 5.12 -4.15 32.58
C ASP A 9 4.01 -3.78 31.56
N SER A 10 4.34 -2.96 30.56
CA SER A 10 3.45 -2.62 29.44
C SER A 10 4.22 -2.21 28.16
N ASP A 11 3.53 -2.29 27.01
CA ASP A 11 4.07 -1.83 25.73
C ASP A 11 4.35 -0.32 25.73
N GLU A 12 3.57 0.47 26.46
CA GLU A 12 3.79 1.91 26.63
C GLU A 12 5.08 2.21 27.40
N GLU A 13 5.34 1.46 28.47
CA GLU A 13 6.57 1.57 29.25
C GLU A 13 7.81 1.20 28.41
N PHE A 14 7.70 0.15 27.59
CA PHE A 14 8.76 -0.24 26.67
C PHE A 14 9.05 0.83 25.63
N GLN A 15 8.01 1.39 25.01
CA GLN A 15 8.14 2.48 24.02
C GLN A 15 8.77 3.72 24.63
N ASN A 16 8.32 4.12 25.82
CA ASN A 16 8.86 5.27 26.54
C ASN A 16 10.35 5.08 26.88
N ALA A 17 10.74 3.89 27.33
CA ALA A 17 12.14 3.57 27.64
C ALA A 17 13.03 3.61 26.38
N ILE A 18 12.54 3.13 25.23
CA ILE A 18 13.26 3.24 23.96
C ILE A 18 13.46 4.70 23.58
N MET A 19 12.40 5.50 23.61
CA MET A 19 12.44 6.92 23.24
C MET A 19 13.36 7.73 24.14
N GLU A 20 13.34 7.45 25.44
CA GLU A 20 14.22 8.07 26.43
C GLU A 20 15.69 7.69 26.20
N SER A 21 15.97 6.40 25.92
CA SER A 21 17.32 5.93 25.59
C SER A 21 17.88 6.55 24.32
N ALA A 22 17.01 6.91 23.37
CA ALA A 22 17.37 7.60 22.12
C ALA A 22 17.53 9.12 22.28
N GLY A 23 17.35 9.66 23.49
CA GLY A 23 17.45 11.11 23.76
C GLY A 23 16.31 11.93 23.19
N ILE A 24 15.21 11.29 22.78
CA ILE A 24 14.05 11.95 22.19
C ILE A 24 13.17 12.46 23.35
N LYS A 25 13.44 13.69 23.81
CA LYS A 25 12.57 14.39 24.76
C LYS A 25 11.42 15.06 24.04
N GLY A 26 10.24 14.46 24.13
CA GLY A 26 8.98 15.08 23.70
C GLY A 26 8.08 14.09 23.00
N THR A 27 6.81 14.06 23.42
CA THR A 27 5.73 13.45 22.67
C THR A 27 5.72 14.10 21.29
N SER A 28 5.99 13.33 20.24
CA SER A 28 5.75 13.81 18.89
C SER A 28 4.32 14.36 18.86
N SER A 29 4.13 15.62 18.51
CA SER A 29 2.79 16.21 18.35
C SER A 29 2.12 15.70 17.07
N CYS A 30 2.54 14.52 16.58
CA CYS A 30 1.86 13.81 15.54
C CYS A 30 0.50 13.43 16.14
N PRO A 31 -0.62 13.94 15.59
CA PRO A 31 -1.92 13.49 16.04
C PRO A 31 -1.93 11.96 15.93
N GLY A 32 -2.36 11.31 17.01
CA GLY A 32 -2.52 9.86 17.03
C GLY A 32 -3.54 9.40 15.97
N PRO A 33 -3.76 8.08 15.89
CA PRO A 33 -4.76 7.51 14.98
C PRO A 33 -6.12 8.19 15.14
N ALA A 34 -6.85 8.32 14.04
CA ALA A 34 -8.20 8.87 14.06
C ALA A 34 -9.11 8.03 14.96
N SER A 35 -10.05 8.68 15.64
CA SER A 35 -10.99 8.00 16.55
C SER A 35 -12.28 7.53 15.87
N SER A 36 -12.50 7.87 14.60
CA SER A 36 -13.73 7.56 13.88
C SER A 36 -13.49 7.38 12.38
N LYS A 37 -14.35 6.57 11.74
CA LYS A 37 -14.31 6.32 10.30
C LYS A 37 -14.48 7.62 9.49
N ASN A 38 -13.83 7.68 8.33
CA ASN A 38 -13.91 8.81 7.41
C ASN A 38 -14.74 8.42 6.18
N ASP A 39 -16.02 8.82 6.20
CA ASP A 39 -16.98 8.49 5.14
C ASP A 39 -16.56 9.02 3.77
N SER A 40 -15.83 10.14 3.71
CA SER A 40 -15.35 10.72 2.44
C SER A 40 -14.27 9.86 1.80
N HIS A 41 -13.34 9.32 2.60
CA HIS A 41 -12.32 8.40 2.11
C HIS A 41 -12.93 7.06 1.68
N ILE A 42 -13.85 6.52 2.48
CA ILE A 42 -14.59 5.31 2.15
C ILE A 42 -15.34 5.49 0.83
N ALA A 43 -16.03 6.63 0.66
CA ALA A 43 -16.73 6.95 -0.58
C ALA A 43 -15.79 7.06 -1.79
N LEU A 44 -14.60 7.66 -1.62
CA LEU A 44 -13.59 7.71 -2.67
C LEU A 44 -13.11 6.32 -3.07
N VAL A 45 -12.76 5.46 -2.12
CA VAL A 45 -12.29 4.09 -2.41
C VAL A 45 -13.40 3.23 -3.04
N LYS A 46 -14.68 3.50 -2.74
CA LYS A 46 -15.81 2.86 -3.46
C LYS A 46 -15.88 3.20 -4.95
N THR A 47 -15.21 4.26 -5.41
CA THR A 47 -15.07 4.58 -6.84
C THR A 47 -13.92 3.85 -7.52
N SER A 48 -13.16 3.05 -6.78
CA SER A 48 -12.07 2.23 -7.30
C SER A 48 -12.57 1.23 -8.34
N ASN A 49 -11.82 1.11 -9.45
CA ASN A 49 -12.00 0.07 -10.45
C ASN A 49 -11.44 -1.28 -9.98
N SER A 50 -10.45 -1.28 -9.08
CA SER A 50 -9.91 -2.49 -8.46
C SER A 50 -10.76 -2.87 -7.25
N PRO A 51 -11.16 -4.15 -7.09
CA PRO A 51 -11.90 -4.60 -5.91
C PRO A 51 -11.15 -4.24 -4.62
N ALA A 52 -11.88 -3.90 -3.56
CA ALA A 52 -11.32 -3.71 -2.23
C ALA A 52 -11.76 -4.85 -1.30
N PRO A 53 -10.96 -5.20 -0.28
CA PRO A 53 -11.27 -6.31 0.61
C PRO A 53 -12.48 -6.07 1.52
N TRP A 54 -12.93 -4.81 1.65
CA TRP A 54 -14.07 -4.34 2.46
C TRP A 54 -14.31 -5.16 3.74
N CYS A 55 -13.56 -4.82 4.77
CA CYS A 55 -13.74 -5.29 6.13
C CYS A 55 -13.50 -4.13 7.10
N ASP A 56 -13.86 -4.29 8.38
CA ASP A 56 -13.70 -3.23 9.38
C ASP A 56 -12.24 -2.74 9.49
N GLU A 57 -11.27 -3.65 9.49
CA GLU A 57 -9.84 -3.29 9.51
C GLU A 57 -9.41 -2.48 8.28
N PHE A 58 -9.95 -2.78 7.11
CA PHE A 58 -9.66 -2.00 5.91
C PHE A 58 -10.33 -0.62 5.94
N GLU A 59 -11.56 -0.53 6.47
CA GLU A 59 -12.25 0.75 6.66
C GLU A 59 -11.52 1.63 7.70
N ASN A 60 -11.02 1.04 8.78
CA ASN A 60 -10.17 1.69 9.77
C ASN A 60 -8.89 2.23 9.12
N MET A 61 -8.21 1.38 8.33
CA MET A 61 -7.00 1.74 7.60
C MET A 61 -7.19 2.96 6.70
N ILE A 62 -8.18 2.96 5.80
CA ILE A 62 -8.41 4.08 4.88
C ILE A 62 -8.96 5.33 5.58
N SER A 63 -9.48 5.16 6.80
CA SER A 63 -9.93 6.26 7.67
C SER A 63 -8.81 6.87 8.52
N GLY A 64 -7.60 6.29 8.48
CA GLY A 64 -6.48 6.72 9.33
C GLY A 64 -6.62 6.33 10.80
N MET A 65 -7.46 5.33 11.09
CA MET A 65 -7.61 4.74 12.43
C MET A 65 -6.59 3.61 12.62
N ASP A 66 -6.40 3.17 13.86
CA ASP A 66 -5.63 1.97 14.14
C ASP A 66 -6.27 0.74 13.49
N PHE A 67 -5.42 -0.11 12.89
CA PHE A 67 -5.84 -1.34 12.24
C PHE A 67 -4.73 -2.40 12.36
N ASP A 68 -5.12 -3.66 12.31
CA ASP A 68 -4.21 -4.81 12.17
C ASP A 68 -4.58 -5.66 10.96
N ALA A 69 -3.91 -5.39 9.84
CA ALA A 69 -4.12 -6.14 8.61
C ALA A 69 -3.82 -7.65 8.74
N ARG A 70 -3.01 -8.08 9.73
CA ARG A 70 -2.67 -9.49 9.92
C ARG A 70 -3.86 -10.28 10.49
N ASN A 71 -4.74 -9.60 11.21
CA ASN A 71 -5.93 -10.20 11.83
C ASN A 71 -7.14 -10.21 10.88
N ALA A 72 -7.02 -9.62 9.68
CA ALA A 72 -8.06 -9.60 8.66
C ALA A 72 -7.70 -10.49 7.46
N PRO A 73 -8.25 -11.73 7.36
CA PRO A 73 -8.00 -12.62 6.23
C PRO A 73 -8.32 -12.00 4.87
N ALA A 74 -9.38 -11.19 4.78
CA ALA A 74 -9.77 -10.49 3.56
C ALA A 74 -8.67 -9.55 3.03
N MET A 75 -7.99 -8.83 3.94
CA MET A 75 -6.88 -7.94 3.58
C MET A 75 -5.66 -8.73 3.10
N MET A 76 -5.35 -9.86 3.75
CA MET A 76 -4.23 -10.72 3.35
C MET A 76 -4.46 -11.39 2.00
N GLU A 77 -5.67 -11.88 1.75
CA GLU A 77 -6.04 -12.46 0.46
C GLU A 77 -5.99 -11.40 -0.66
N HIS A 78 -6.41 -10.17 -0.35
CA HIS A 78 -6.31 -9.05 -1.28
C HIS A 78 -4.86 -8.69 -1.61
N LYS A 79 -3.99 -8.55 -0.61
CA LYS A 79 -2.55 -8.35 -0.82
C LYS A 79 -1.94 -9.44 -1.72
N PHE A 80 -2.33 -10.69 -1.53
CA PHE A 80 -1.90 -11.79 -2.39
C PHE A 80 -2.36 -11.62 -3.85
N LYS A 81 -3.60 -11.18 -4.08
CA LYS A 81 -4.12 -10.88 -5.43
C LYS A 81 -3.31 -9.77 -6.11
N ILE A 82 -3.05 -8.68 -5.39
CA ILE A 82 -2.25 -7.55 -5.90
C ILE A 82 -0.82 -7.99 -6.20
N MET A 83 -0.19 -8.73 -5.30
CA MET A 83 1.15 -9.29 -5.51
C MET A 83 1.23 -10.12 -6.79
N ARG A 84 0.23 -10.97 -7.07
CA ARG A 84 0.20 -11.75 -8.33
C ARG A 84 0.10 -10.87 -9.58
N LEU A 85 -0.68 -9.79 -9.53
CA LEU A 85 -0.79 -8.84 -10.65
C LEU A 85 0.54 -8.10 -10.87
N LEU A 86 1.17 -7.63 -9.79
CA LEU A 86 2.44 -6.92 -9.87
C LEU A 86 3.61 -7.84 -10.27
N CYS A 87 3.61 -9.11 -9.85
CA CYS A 87 4.57 -10.10 -10.36
C CYS A 87 4.47 -10.23 -11.89
N LYS A 88 3.25 -10.28 -12.45
CA LYS A 88 3.06 -10.30 -13.91
C LYS A 88 3.50 -9.00 -14.55
N PHE A 89 3.14 -7.86 -13.95
CA PHE A 89 3.54 -6.55 -14.48
C PHE A 89 5.06 -6.39 -14.52
N ASN A 90 5.75 -6.82 -13.44
CA ASN A 90 7.18 -6.67 -13.25
C ASN A 90 8.02 -7.74 -13.95
N ASP A 91 7.41 -8.73 -14.61
CA ASP A 91 8.13 -9.83 -15.24
C ASP A 91 9.02 -9.34 -16.39
N PRO A 92 10.36 -9.46 -16.28
CA PRO A 92 11.27 -9.03 -17.34
C PRO A 92 11.08 -9.83 -18.63
N ALA A 93 10.57 -11.06 -18.58
CA ALA A 93 10.34 -11.89 -19.77
C ALA A 93 9.35 -11.26 -20.76
N ARG A 94 8.52 -10.30 -20.30
CA ARG A 94 7.60 -9.52 -21.15
C ARG A 94 8.34 -8.68 -22.21
N LEU A 95 9.59 -8.33 -21.95
CA LEU A 95 10.43 -7.58 -22.89
C LEU A 95 10.93 -8.44 -24.05
N ASP A 96 11.01 -9.76 -23.83
CA ASP A 96 11.53 -10.74 -24.78
C ASP A 96 10.41 -11.53 -25.49
N GLU A 97 9.14 -11.19 -25.25
CA GLU A 97 8.00 -11.84 -25.89
C GLU A 97 8.06 -11.72 -27.42
N SER A 98 7.88 -12.85 -28.12
CA SER A 98 7.92 -12.88 -29.59
C SER A 98 6.85 -11.96 -30.19
N GLY A 99 7.27 -11.03 -31.05
CA GLY A 99 6.38 -10.06 -31.69
C GLY A 99 5.89 -8.94 -30.76
N ILE A 100 6.54 -8.74 -29.62
CA ILE A 100 6.31 -7.58 -28.75
C ILE A 100 6.68 -6.28 -29.48
N SER A 101 5.92 -5.23 -29.21
CA SER A 101 6.22 -3.87 -29.62
C SER A 101 5.99 -2.94 -28.45
N LEU A 102 6.57 -1.73 -28.48
CA LEU A 102 6.37 -0.75 -27.40
C LEU A 102 4.88 -0.44 -27.17
N ALA A 103 4.08 -0.40 -28.23
CA ALA A 103 2.64 -0.18 -28.13
C ALA A 103 1.92 -1.35 -27.44
N LYS A 104 2.26 -2.60 -27.78
CA LYS A 104 1.70 -3.79 -27.13
C LYS A 104 2.13 -3.91 -25.66
N LEU A 105 3.39 -3.59 -25.37
CA LEU A 105 3.91 -3.56 -24.00
C LEU A 105 3.15 -2.53 -23.17
N ARG A 106 2.96 -1.31 -23.69
CA ARG A 106 2.18 -0.26 -23.02
C ARG A 106 0.73 -0.68 -22.80
N SER A 107 0.05 -1.20 -23.82
CA SER A 107 -1.35 -1.64 -23.71
C SER A 107 -1.52 -2.73 -22.65
N SER A 108 -0.72 -3.80 -22.72
CA SER A 108 -0.78 -4.90 -21.74
C SER A 108 -0.41 -4.43 -20.33
N SER A 109 0.56 -3.52 -20.20
CA SER A 109 0.90 -2.88 -18.93
C SER A 109 -0.28 -2.10 -18.35
N THR A 110 -0.95 -1.27 -19.15
CA THR A 110 -2.15 -0.55 -18.72
C THR A 110 -3.29 -1.49 -18.31
N GLU A 111 -3.48 -2.62 -18.99
CA GLU A 111 -4.50 -3.62 -18.63
C GLU A 111 -4.24 -4.26 -17.27
N ILE A 112 -2.98 -4.57 -16.95
CA ILE A 112 -2.60 -5.11 -15.64
C ILE A 112 -2.78 -4.03 -14.57
N LEU A 113 -2.33 -2.80 -14.82
CA LEU A 113 -2.44 -1.69 -13.88
C LEU A 113 -3.90 -1.30 -13.59
N LYS A 114 -4.80 -1.38 -14.58
CA LYS A 114 -6.25 -1.17 -14.36
C LYS A 114 -6.89 -2.21 -13.44
N GLN A 115 -6.32 -3.41 -13.35
CA GLN A 115 -6.76 -4.44 -12.41
C GLN A 115 -6.14 -4.25 -11.02
N ALA A 116 -4.88 -3.80 -10.97
CA ALA A 116 -4.14 -3.64 -9.73
C ALA A 116 -4.48 -2.35 -8.98
N LEU A 117 -4.64 -1.23 -9.69
CA LEU A 117 -4.81 0.09 -9.08
C LEU A 117 -6.28 0.53 -9.09
N GLY A 118 -6.67 1.35 -8.13
CA GLY A 118 -8.02 1.87 -8.04
C GLY A 118 -8.38 2.76 -9.23
N LYS A 119 -7.41 3.54 -9.74
CA LYS A 119 -7.55 4.21 -11.03
C LYS A 119 -6.18 4.45 -11.66
N ILE A 120 -6.13 4.35 -12.98
CA ILE A 120 -5.05 4.91 -13.80
C ILE A 120 -5.66 5.64 -14.98
N GLY A 121 -5.33 6.94 -15.10
CA GLY A 121 -5.85 7.79 -16.16
C GLY A 121 -5.21 7.51 -17.52
N GLU A 122 -5.79 8.10 -18.56
CA GLU A 122 -5.31 7.97 -19.93
C GLU A 122 -3.94 8.63 -20.11
N ASN A 123 -3.15 8.12 -21.07
CA ASN A 123 -1.81 8.61 -21.39
C ASN A 123 -0.81 8.58 -20.23
N SER A 124 -1.13 7.85 -19.15
CA SER A 124 -0.22 7.64 -18.03
C SER A 124 0.68 6.44 -18.27
N VAL A 125 1.95 6.56 -17.89
CA VAL A 125 2.97 5.53 -18.03
C VAL A 125 3.60 5.31 -16.66
N VAL A 126 3.59 4.06 -16.23
CA VAL A 126 4.33 3.60 -15.05
C VAL A 126 5.35 2.59 -15.55
N GLU A 127 6.63 2.88 -15.31
CA GLU A 127 7.70 1.96 -15.66
C GLU A 127 7.80 0.83 -14.63
N THR A 128 8.10 -0.38 -15.10
CA THR A 128 8.43 -1.51 -14.23
C THR A 128 9.80 -1.29 -13.57
N PRO A 129 10.04 -1.74 -12.33
CA PRO A 129 9.08 -2.39 -11.45
C PRO A 129 8.22 -1.39 -10.68
N LEU A 130 6.99 -1.82 -10.37
CA LEU A 130 6.05 -1.15 -9.48
C LEU A 130 5.81 -2.00 -8.23
N TYR A 131 5.72 -1.34 -7.08
CA TYR A 131 5.22 -1.93 -5.83
C TYR A 131 3.97 -1.19 -5.33
N ALA A 132 2.94 -1.95 -4.93
CA ALA A 132 1.75 -1.48 -4.22
C ALA A 132 1.28 -2.58 -3.25
N ILE A 133 0.67 -2.20 -2.13
CA ILE A 133 0.21 -3.15 -1.10
C ILE A 133 -1.24 -3.56 -1.38
N PHE A 134 -2.14 -2.59 -1.50
CA PHE A 134 -3.56 -2.83 -1.75
C PHE A 134 -4.00 -2.38 -3.15
N GLY A 135 -3.38 -1.36 -3.72
CA GLY A 135 -3.67 -0.85 -5.06
C GLY A 135 -5.03 -0.15 -5.22
N CYS A 136 -6.09 -0.69 -4.61
CA CYS A 136 -7.47 -0.21 -4.73
C CYS A 136 -7.70 1.19 -4.12
N ASN A 137 -6.83 1.66 -3.24
CA ASN A 137 -6.82 3.02 -2.70
C ASN A 137 -5.79 3.94 -3.39
N THR A 138 -5.13 3.47 -4.45
CA THR A 138 -4.24 4.27 -5.29
C THR A 138 -4.96 4.78 -6.55
N PHE A 139 -4.98 6.10 -6.71
CA PHE A 139 -5.62 6.79 -7.83
C PHE A 139 -4.59 7.63 -8.61
N ILE A 140 -4.20 7.15 -9.79
CA ILE A 140 -3.30 7.86 -10.70
C ILE A 140 -4.14 8.61 -11.74
N GLY A 141 -3.87 9.91 -11.90
CA GLY A 141 -4.52 10.78 -12.89
C GLY A 141 -4.12 10.46 -14.34
N SER A 142 -4.51 11.34 -15.25
CA SER A 142 -4.15 11.26 -16.68
C SER A 142 -2.82 11.97 -16.93
N THR A 143 -2.05 11.50 -17.92
CA THR A 143 -0.77 12.13 -18.33
C THR A 143 0.33 12.07 -17.25
N VAL A 144 0.25 11.09 -16.34
CA VAL A 144 1.25 10.90 -15.27
C VAL A 144 2.38 10.03 -15.81
N TYR A 145 3.63 10.43 -15.55
CA TYR A 145 4.79 9.59 -15.77
C TYR A 145 5.41 9.20 -14.42
N ALA A 146 5.46 7.90 -14.15
CA ALA A 146 6.17 7.32 -13.02
C ALA A 146 7.35 6.51 -13.53
N ASN A 147 8.55 6.92 -13.11
CA ASN A 147 9.79 6.28 -13.51
C ASN A 147 10.01 4.94 -12.77
N HIS A 148 11.04 4.21 -13.19
CA HIS A 148 11.41 2.89 -12.73
C HIS A 148 11.55 2.81 -11.20
N GLY A 149 10.94 1.78 -10.59
CA GLY A 149 11.08 1.50 -9.16
C GLY A 149 10.13 2.28 -8.26
N LEU A 150 9.00 2.74 -8.78
CA LEU A 150 7.96 3.37 -7.96
C LEU A 150 7.46 2.37 -6.90
N ALA A 151 7.49 2.78 -5.63
CA ALA A 151 6.93 2.04 -4.52
C ALA A 151 5.86 2.87 -3.81
N ILE A 152 4.65 2.30 -3.74
CA ILE A 152 3.50 2.91 -3.07
C ILE A 152 3.14 2.01 -1.89
N HIS A 153 3.26 2.55 -0.68
CA HIS A 153 2.80 1.90 0.54
C HIS A 153 1.40 2.44 0.84
N ASP A 154 0.46 2.04 -0.01
CA ASP A 154 -0.96 2.39 0.12
C ASP A 154 -1.66 1.54 1.18
#